data_AF-A0A7J4AZ83-F1
#
_entry.id   AF-A0A7J4AZ83-F1
#
_cell.length_a   1.000
_cell.length_b   1.000
_cell.length_c   1.000
_cell.angle_alpha   90.00
_cell.angle_beta   90.00
_cell.angle_gamma   90.00
#
_symmetry.space_group_name_H-M   'P 1'
#
loop_
_entity.id
_entity.type
_entity.pdbx_description
1 polymer ?
#
loop_
_entity_poly.entity_id
_entity_poly.type
_entity_poly.pdbx_seq_one_letter_code
_entity_poly.pdbx_strand_id
1 'polypeptide(L)'
;MPKKIYDDEKLRPEALELRRQGLSYREIAKRLGCSVYKVYELISEYESPRSRIKQLVDLGGKLDEIASKINTLETQISKIQSSLSNIKMLEDLTGEVSKIREKVGELVDSIEWIQRSVNRRLREDHHGCKWIDKSGYCTLWHWSEKVEGWDMRPGTVGGRTVYILNVKKHPLICTACPSYEPRGY
;
A
#
# COMPACT_ATOMS: atom_id res chain seq x y z
N MET A 1 36.34 -41.92 -63.45
CA MET A 1 36.44 -41.93 -61.97
C MET A 1 35.09 -41.52 -61.38
N PRO A 2 34.53 -42.24 -60.39
CA PRO A 2 33.27 -41.87 -59.76
C PRO A 2 33.40 -40.57 -58.94
N LYS A 3 32.43 -39.65 -59.07
CA LYS A 3 32.37 -38.42 -58.26
C LYS A 3 31.90 -38.78 -56.85
N LYS A 4 32.73 -38.51 -55.84
CA LYS A 4 32.33 -38.62 -54.43
C LYS A 4 31.28 -37.53 -54.15
N ILE A 5 30.08 -37.95 -53.77
CA ILE A 5 28.97 -37.04 -53.42
C ILE A 5 29.15 -36.63 -51.96
N TYR A 6 29.10 -35.34 -51.69
CA TYR A 6 29.23 -34.76 -50.35
C TYR A 6 27.87 -34.21 -49.90
N ASP A 7 27.65 -34.19 -48.58
CA ASP A 7 26.47 -33.58 -47.95
C ASP A 7 26.82 -32.15 -47.53
N ASP A 8 26.47 -31.19 -48.38
CA ASP A 8 26.84 -29.78 -48.21
C ASP A 8 26.19 -29.13 -46.99
N GLU A 9 24.96 -29.53 -46.65
CA GLU A 9 24.22 -29.00 -45.51
C GLU A 9 24.92 -29.33 -44.18
N LYS A 10 25.58 -30.48 -44.09
CA LYS A 10 26.35 -30.89 -42.91
C LYS A 10 27.77 -30.34 -42.90
N LEU A 11 28.42 -30.26 -44.06
CA LEU A 11 29.82 -29.83 -44.15
C LEU A 11 29.98 -28.31 -44.04
N ARG A 12 28.99 -27.53 -44.49
CA ARG A 12 29.07 -26.07 -44.54
C ARG A 12 29.24 -25.42 -43.16
N PRO A 13 28.45 -25.75 -42.11
CA PRO A 13 28.60 -25.13 -40.80
C PRO A 13 29.98 -25.42 -40.18
N GLU A 14 30.45 -26.66 -40.30
CA GLU A 14 31.74 -27.08 -39.74
C GLU A 14 32.92 -26.46 -40.50
N ALA A 15 32.84 -26.35 -41.84
CA ALA A 15 33.83 -25.68 -42.66
C ALA A 15 33.94 -24.17 -42.31
N LEU A 16 32.81 -23.50 -42.11
CA LEU A 16 32.78 -22.08 -41.72
C LEU A 16 33.37 -21.87 -40.32
N GLU A 17 33.10 -22.77 -39.38
CA GLU A 17 33.63 -22.67 -38.02
C GLU A 17 35.15 -22.91 -37.97
N LEU A 18 35.65 -23.96 -38.64
CA LEU A 18 37.10 -24.19 -38.78
C LEU A 18 37.79 -23.02 -39.47
N ARG A 19 37.10 -22.35 -40.40
CA ARG A 19 37.64 -21.15 -41.05
C ARG A 19 37.69 -19.94 -40.13
N ARG A 20 36.69 -19.75 -39.26
CA ARG A 20 36.70 -18.71 -38.20
C ARG A 20 37.85 -18.93 -37.21
N GLN A 21 38.19 -20.18 -36.94
CA GLN A 21 39.35 -20.55 -36.11
C GLN A 21 40.71 -20.28 -36.79
N GLY A 22 40.71 -19.82 -38.04
CA GLY A 22 41.93 -19.42 -38.77
C GLY A 22 42.59 -20.53 -39.59
N LEU A 23 41.99 -21.72 -39.69
CA LEU A 23 42.57 -22.81 -40.47
C LEU A 23 42.55 -22.49 -41.98
N SER A 24 43.55 -22.99 -42.69
CA SER A 24 43.65 -22.90 -44.14
C SER A 24 42.70 -23.89 -44.83
N TYR A 25 42.34 -23.60 -46.08
CA TYR A 25 41.51 -24.49 -46.92
C TYR A 25 42.03 -25.94 -46.98
N ARG A 26 43.35 -26.14 -46.93
CA ARG A 26 43.97 -27.48 -46.93
C ARG A 26 43.76 -28.22 -45.61
N GLU A 27 43.88 -27.53 -44.49
CA GLU A 27 43.69 -28.12 -43.16
C GLU A 27 42.22 -28.47 -42.93
N ILE A 28 41.31 -27.60 -43.36
CA ILE A 28 39.86 -27.84 -43.29
C ILE A 28 39.49 -29.05 -44.16
N ALA A 29 40.01 -29.14 -45.39
CA ALA A 29 39.74 -30.27 -46.29
C ALA A 29 40.22 -31.61 -45.70
N LYS A 30 41.40 -31.60 -45.05
CA LYS A 30 41.95 -32.78 -44.35
C LYS A 30 41.06 -33.18 -43.17
N ARG A 31 40.53 -32.22 -42.43
CA ARG A 31 39.69 -32.46 -41.24
C ARG A 31 38.29 -32.96 -41.59
N LEU A 32 37.71 -32.43 -42.67
CA LEU A 32 36.37 -32.80 -43.14
C LEU A 32 36.36 -33.99 -44.12
N GLY A 33 37.52 -34.52 -44.48
CA GLY A 33 37.63 -35.67 -45.40
C GLY A 33 37.12 -35.38 -46.82
N CYS A 34 37.21 -34.12 -47.27
CA CYS A 34 36.74 -33.65 -48.57
C CYS A 34 37.86 -32.97 -49.38
N SER A 35 37.57 -32.53 -50.61
CA SER A 35 38.57 -31.85 -51.44
C SER A 35 38.73 -30.38 -51.07
N VAL A 36 39.91 -29.80 -51.30
CA VAL A 36 40.19 -28.37 -51.08
C VAL A 36 39.23 -27.49 -51.88
N TYR A 37 38.93 -27.89 -53.12
CA TYR A 37 37.94 -27.21 -53.97
C TYR A 37 36.56 -27.22 -53.32
N LYS A 38 36.16 -28.33 -52.69
CA LYS A 38 34.87 -28.41 -52.01
C LYS A 38 34.79 -27.45 -50.83
N VAL A 39 35.85 -27.33 -50.04
CA VAL A 39 35.91 -26.35 -48.96
C VAL A 39 35.85 -24.92 -49.49
N TYR A 40 36.57 -24.61 -50.58
CA TYR A 40 36.50 -23.31 -51.24
C TYR A 40 35.07 -22.99 -51.70
N GLU A 41 34.38 -23.92 -52.35
CA GLU A 41 32.98 -23.77 -52.76
C GLU A 41 32.07 -23.48 -51.56
N LEU A 42 32.23 -24.21 -50.44
CA LEU A 42 31.39 -24.04 -49.24
C LEU A 42 31.59 -22.70 -48.52
N ILE A 43 32.77 -22.06 -48.66
CA ILE A 43 33.18 -20.90 -47.86
C ILE A 43 33.23 -19.60 -48.68
N SER A 44 33.59 -19.67 -49.96
CA SER A 44 33.91 -18.50 -50.79
C SER A 44 32.77 -17.47 -50.86
N GLU A 45 31.52 -17.92 -50.88
CA GLU A 45 30.35 -17.03 -50.85
C GLU A 45 30.29 -16.19 -49.56
N TYR A 46 30.72 -16.75 -48.43
CA TYR A 46 30.72 -16.13 -47.11
C TYR A 46 31.93 -15.22 -46.86
N GLU A 47 33.05 -15.45 -47.58
CA GLU A 47 34.21 -14.57 -47.54
C GLU A 47 34.11 -13.38 -48.50
N SER A 48 33.17 -13.42 -49.45
CA SER A 48 32.99 -12.33 -50.41
C SER A 48 32.67 -11.00 -49.68
N PRO A 49 33.26 -9.87 -50.12
CA PRO A 49 32.95 -8.55 -49.53
C PRO A 49 31.45 -8.25 -49.48
N ARG A 50 30.69 -8.69 -50.50
CA ARG A 50 29.23 -8.53 -50.56
C ARG A 50 28.50 -9.30 -49.44
N SER A 51 28.90 -10.54 -49.17
CA SER A 51 28.29 -11.33 -48.09
C SER A 51 28.59 -10.77 -46.71
N ARG A 52 29.82 -10.29 -46.49
CA ARG A 52 30.20 -9.61 -45.25
C ARG A 52 29.39 -8.33 -45.03
N ILE A 53 29.20 -7.52 -46.09
CA ILE A 53 28.35 -6.33 -46.03
C ILE A 53 26.90 -6.70 -45.69
N LYS A 54 26.35 -7.75 -46.31
CA LYS A 54 24.99 -8.21 -46.00
C LYS A 54 24.83 -8.60 -44.53
N GLN A 55 25.78 -9.38 -43.98
CA GLN A 55 25.76 -9.77 -42.57
C GLN A 55 25.84 -8.56 -41.63
N LEU A 56 26.63 -7.54 -41.98
CA LEU A 56 26.72 -6.30 -41.21
C LEU A 56 25.39 -5.52 -41.22
N VAL A 57 24.70 -5.44 -42.36
CA VAL A 57 23.39 -4.79 -42.47
C VAL A 57 22.35 -5.54 -41.62
N ASP A 58 22.32 -6.87 -41.69
CA ASP A 58 21.39 -7.68 -40.90
C ASP A 58 21.65 -7.54 -39.39
N LEU A 59 22.93 -7.48 -38.98
CA LEU A 59 23.31 -7.21 -37.60
C LEU A 59 22.90 -5.80 -37.16
N GLY A 60 23.04 -4.80 -38.04
CA GLY A 60 22.57 -3.43 -37.80
C GLY A 60 21.08 -3.37 -37.51
N GLY A 61 20.26 -4.05 -38.33
CA GLY A 61 18.80 -4.11 -38.10
C GLY A 61 18.43 -4.78 -36.78
N LYS A 62 19.15 -5.83 -36.37
CA LYS A 62 18.95 -6.44 -35.04
C LYS A 62 19.35 -5.50 -33.90
N LEU A 63 20.39 -4.69 -34.11
CA LEU A 63 20.83 -3.69 -33.13
C LEU A 63 19.76 -2.60 -32.94
N ASP A 64 19.16 -2.15 -34.04
CA ASP A 64 18.04 -1.18 -34.01
C ASP A 64 16.81 -1.76 -33.30
N GLU A 65 16.50 -3.03 -33.54
CA GLU A 65 15.40 -3.71 -32.85
C GLU A 65 15.65 -3.80 -31.34
N ILE A 66 16.88 -4.15 -30.92
CA ILE A 66 17.26 -4.19 -29.51
C ILE A 66 17.17 -2.79 -28.90
N ALA A 67 17.66 -1.75 -29.59
CA ALA A 67 17.59 -0.38 -29.12
C ALA A 67 16.13 0.08 -28.88
N SER A 68 15.22 -0.25 -29.80
CA SER A 68 13.80 0.08 -29.63
C SER A 68 13.13 -0.66 -28.46
N LYS A 69 13.51 -1.92 -28.21
CA LYS A 69 13.06 -2.68 -27.03
C LYS A 69 13.59 -2.08 -25.72
N ILE A 70 14.86 -1.65 -25.68
CA ILE A 70 15.44 -0.97 -24.51
C ILE A 70 14.66 0.31 -24.19
N ASN A 71 14.43 1.16 -25.18
CA ASN A 71 13.65 2.40 -24.99
C ASN A 71 12.23 2.09 -24.45
N THR A 72 11.60 1.03 -24.96
CA THR A 72 10.27 0.62 -24.48
C THR A 72 10.32 0.20 -23.00
N LEU A 73 11.32 -0.60 -22.61
CA LEU A 73 11.50 -1.03 -21.23
C LEU A 73 11.79 0.16 -20.29
N GLU A 74 12.60 1.13 -20.71
CA GLU A 74 12.89 2.35 -19.94
C GLU A 74 11.61 3.16 -19.68
N THR A 75 10.73 3.29 -20.68
CA THR A 75 9.45 3.97 -20.48
C THR A 75 8.53 3.21 -19.51
N GLN A 76 8.56 1.88 -19.54
CA GLN A 76 7.78 1.05 -18.62
C GLN A 76 8.32 1.17 -17.18
N ILE A 77 9.64 1.14 -17.00
CA ILE A 77 10.29 1.35 -15.70
C ILE A 77 9.91 2.71 -15.12
N SER A 78 9.93 3.77 -15.93
CA SER A 78 9.54 5.11 -15.50
C SER A 78 8.08 5.17 -15.01
N LYS A 79 7.17 4.49 -15.72
CA LYS A 79 5.77 4.36 -15.30
C LYS A 79 5.64 3.60 -13.97
N ILE A 80 6.36 2.49 -13.82
CA ILE A 80 6.35 1.69 -12.58
C ILE A 80 6.89 2.51 -11.40
N GLN A 81 7.97 3.27 -11.58
CA GLN A 81 8.52 4.14 -10.55
C GLN A 81 7.51 5.19 -10.09
N SER A 82 6.77 5.80 -11.02
CA SER A 82 5.70 6.74 -10.67
C SER A 82 4.58 6.07 -9.85
N SER A 83 4.15 4.86 -10.24
CA SER A 83 3.15 4.10 -9.49
C SER A 83 3.64 3.70 -8.09
N LEU A 84 4.92 3.33 -7.96
CA LEU A 84 5.53 2.98 -6.67
C LEU A 84 5.50 4.16 -5.69
N SER A 85 5.73 5.38 -6.17
CA SER A 85 5.65 6.59 -5.34
C SER A 85 4.25 6.79 -4.74
N ASN A 86 3.20 6.46 -5.50
CA ASN A 86 1.82 6.50 -5.01
C ASN A 86 1.55 5.46 -3.92
N ILE A 87 2.15 4.27 -4.02
CA ILE A 87 2.01 3.22 -3.00
C ILE A 87 2.65 3.66 -1.69
N LYS A 88 3.79 4.35 -1.73
CA LYS A 88 4.45 4.87 -0.52
C LYS A 88 3.52 5.79 0.30
N MET A 89 2.70 6.61 -0.35
CA MET A 89 1.70 7.43 0.34
C MET A 89 0.64 6.59 1.07
N LEU A 90 0.32 5.38 0.60
CA LEU A 90 -0.61 4.48 1.29
C LEU A 90 -0.03 3.92 2.58
N GLU A 91 1.29 3.68 2.64
CA GLU A 91 1.96 3.24 3.87
C GLU A 91 1.85 4.32 4.95
N ASP A 92 2.08 5.58 4.59
CA ASP A 92 1.96 6.71 5.51
C ASP A 92 0.52 6.86 6.04
N LEU A 93 -0.48 6.79 5.16
CA LEU A 93 -1.90 6.84 5.55
C LEU A 93 -2.28 5.66 6.47
N THR A 94 -1.72 4.48 6.24
CA THR A 94 -1.95 3.32 7.10
C THR A 94 -1.44 3.58 8.52
N GLY A 95 -0.28 4.24 8.64
CA GLY A 95 0.27 4.68 9.92
C GLY A 95 -0.61 5.70 10.63
N GLU A 96 -1.18 6.67 9.91
CA GLU A 96 -2.10 7.65 10.47
C GLU A 96 -3.42 7.03 10.95
N VAL A 97 -4.00 6.10 10.17
CA VAL A 97 -5.21 5.37 10.55
C VAL A 97 -5.01 4.56 11.82
N SER A 98 -3.83 3.95 12.01
CA SER A 98 -3.51 3.23 13.25
C SER A 98 -3.53 4.16 14.48
N LYS A 99 -2.93 5.34 14.37
CA LYS A 99 -2.93 6.34 15.46
C LYS A 99 -4.34 6.86 15.77
N ILE A 100 -5.17 7.05 14.75
CA ILE A 100 -6.57 7.44 14.94
C ILE A 100 -7.33 6.32 15.67
N ARG A 101 -7.12 5.06 15.28
CA ARG A 101 -7.76 3.91 15.90
C ARG A 101 -7.44 3.82 17.41
N GLU A 102 -6.18 4.03 17.78
CA GLU A 102 -5.74 4.05 19.18
C GLU A 102 -6.47 5.15 19.97
N LYS A 103 -6.48 6.39 19.46
CA LYS A 103 -7.18 7.52 20.10
C LYS A 103 -8.69 7.29 20.21
N VAL A 104 -9.31 6.64 19.22
CA VAL A 104 -10.73 6.26 19.30
C VAL A 104 -10.96 5.26 20.43
N GLY A 105 -10.05 4.30 20.62
CA GLY A 105 -10.09 3.36 21.76
C GLY A 105 -10.06 4.09 23.11
N GLU A 106 -9.11 5.00 23.30
CA GLU A 106 -8.98 5.80 24.54
C GLU A 106 -10.24 6.63 24.85
N LEU A 107 -10.87 7.19 23.81
CA LEU A 107 -12.11 7.95 23.94
C LEU A 107 -13.29 7.05 24.31
N VAL A 108 -13.39 5.86 23.74
CA VAL A 108 -14.43 4.87 24.09
C VAL A 108 -14.31 4.49 25.57
N ASP A 109 -13.11 4.17 26.03
CA ASP A 109 -12.85 3.83 27.44
C ASP A 109 -13.24 4.98 28.38
N SER A 110 -12.91 6.22 27.98
CA SER A 110 -13.28 7.43 28.74
C SER A 110 -14.80 7.61 28.83
N ILE A 111 -15.53 7.38 27.73
CA ILE A 111 -17.00 7.44 27.69
C ILE A 111 -17.60 6.38 28.60
N GLU A 112 -17.09 5.14 28.58
CA GLU A 112 -17.56 4.09 29.49
C GLU A 112 -17.39 4.50 30.95
N TRP A 113 -16.25 5.10 31.30
CA TRP A 113 -16.00 5.56 32.67
C TRP A 113 -16.97 6.67 33.09
N ILE A 114 -17.22 7.64 32.21
CA ILE A 114 -18.21 8.71 32.41
C ILE A 114 -19.60 8.11 32.64
N GLN A 115 -20.02 7.20 31.77
CA GLN A 115 -21.32 6.52 31.89
C GLN A 115 -21.44 5.75 33.21
N ARG A 116 -20.41 4.99 33.61
CA ARG A 116 -20.39 4.28 34.90
C ARG A 116 -20.48 5.25 36.08
N SER A 117 -19.75 6.37 36.04
CA SER A 117 -19.77 7.39 37.09
C SER A 117 -21.17 8.01 37.23
N VAL A 118 -21.76 8.40 36.11
CA VAL A 118 -23.12 8.96 36.04
C VAL A 118 -24.15 7.94 36.54
N ASN A 119 -24.13 6.71 36.03
CA ASN A 119 -25.05 5.65 36.41
C ASN A 119 -24.99 5.36 37.90
N ARG A 120 -23.80 5.39 38.51
CA ARG A 120 -23.64 5.26 39.97
C ARG A 120 -24.35 6.38 40.74
N ARG A 121 -24.31 7.61 40.24
CA ARG A 121 -24.87 8.78 40.94
C ARG A 121 -26.37 8.90 40.79
N LEU A 122 -26.90 8.45 39.66
CA LEU A 122 -28.32 8.59 39.31
C LEU A 122 -29.14 7.35 39.64
N ARG A 123 -28.58 6.35 40.34
CA ARG A 123 -29.31 5.14 40.75
C ARG A 123 -30.55 5.51 41.53
N GLU A 124 -31.62 4.75 41.30
CA GLU A 124 -32.88 4.91 42.04
C GLU A 124 -32.88 4.17 43.37
N ASP A 125 -31.91 3.26 43.56
CA ASP A 125 -31.69 2.53 44.80
C ASP A 125 -31.16 3.44 45.94
N HIS A 126 -30.88 2.83 47.09
CA HIS A 126 -30.33 3.50 48.28
C HIS A 126 -28.84 3.87 48.12
N HIS A 127 -28.24 3.67 46.96
CA HIS A 127 -26.85 4.02 46.66
C HIS A 127 -26.71 5.21 45.71
N GLY A 128 -27.81 5.73 45.15
CA GLY A 128 -27.82 6.96 44.36
C GLY A 128 -27.56 8.22 45.20
N CYS A 129 -27.40 9.36 44.53
CA CYS A 129 -27.16 10.65 45.17
C CYS A 129 -28.36 11.07 46.04
N LYS A 130 -28.09 11.48 47.29
CA LYS A 130 -29.11 11.93 48.25
C LYS A 130 -29.79 13.24 47.86
N TRP A 131 -29.12 14.04 47.05
CA TRP A 131 -29.62 15.33 46.57
C TRP A 131 -30.56 15.20 45.37
N ILE A 132 -30.90 13.99 44.92
CA ILE A 132 -31.85 13.79 43.83
C ILE A 132 -33.19 13.42 44.41
N ASP A 133 -34.23 14.17 44.09
CA ASP A 133 -35.59 13.86 44.51
C ASP A 133 -36.21 12.71 43.69
N LYS A 134 -37.43 12.29 44.05
CA LYS A 134 -38.14 11.20 43.37
C LYS A 134 -38.43 11.51 41.89
N SER A 135 -38.56 12.79 41.54
CA SER A 135 -38.85 13.26 40.19
C SER A 135 -37.58 13.47 39.34
N GLY A 136 -36.38 13.23 39.90
CA GLY A 136 -35.11 13.34 39.20
C GLY A 136 -34.44 14.71 39.28
N TYR A 137 -34.94 15.63 40.10
CA TYR A 137 -34.38 16.98 40.25
C TYR A 137 -33.32 17.04 41.34
N CYS A 138 -32.22 17.74 41.07
CA CYS A 138 -31.21 18.03 42.07
C CYS A 138 -31.72 19.11 43.05
N THR A 139 -31.71 18.81 44.34
CA THR A 139 -32.16 19.70 45.41
C THR A 139 -31.04 20.53 46.01
N LEU A 140 -29.78 20.21 45.70
CA LEU A 140 -28.62 20.95 46.20
C LEU A 140 -28.15 22.05 45.24
N TRP A 141 -27.99 21.72 43.96
CA TRP A 141 -27.52 22.66 42.94
C TRP A 141 -28.69 23.36 42.27
N HIS A 142 -28.62 24.69 42.20
CA HIS A 142 -29.65 25.54 41.62
C HIS A 142 -29.04 26.71 40.85
N TRP A 143 -29.79 27.25 39.89
CA TRP A 143 -29.42 28.39 39.07
C TRP A 143 -30.32 29.58 39.37
N SER A 144 -29.80 30.80 39.20
CA SER A 144 -30.59 32.03 39.34
C SER A 144 -31.59 32.22 38.21
N GLU A 145 -31.30 31.66 37.04
CA GLU A 145 -32.09 31.79 35.82
C GLU A 145 -32.38 30.43 35.19
N LYS A 146 -33.45 30.37 34.41
CA LYS A 146 -33.80 29.18 33.64
C LYS A 146 -32.90 29.12 32.41
N VAL A 147 -32.24 27.98 32.20
CA VAL A 147 -31.46 27.72 31.00
C VAL A 147 -32.36 27.18 29.90
N GLU A 148 -32.27 27.76 28.70
CA GLU A 148 -33.05 27.33 27.55
C GLU A 148 -32.70 25.88 27.14
N GLY A 149 -33.71 25.10 26.78
CA GLY A 149 -33.56 23.68 26.42
C GLY A 149 -33.32 22.73 27.61
N TRP A 150 -33.16 23.24 28.83
CA TRP A 150 -32.93 22.43 30.02
C TRP A 150 -34.24 22.16 30.77
N ASP A 151 -34.37 20.94 31.30
CA ASP A 151 -35.55 20.55 32.08
C ASP A 151 -35.40 21.03 33.52
N MET A 152 -35.91 22.23 33.78
CA MET A 152 -35.78 22.90 35.07
C MET A 152 -37.14 23.28 35.63
N ARG A 153 -37.29 23.19 36.95
CA ARG A 153 -38.47 23.66 37.67
C ARG A 153 -38.11 24.78 38.66
N PRO A 154 -39.01 25.74 38.91
CA PRO A 154 -38.78 26.77 39.91
C PRO A 154 -38.75 26.17 41.32
N GLY A 155 -37.94 26.77 42.19
CA GLY A 155 -37.83 26.51 43.61
C GLY A 155 -37.61 27.82 44.37
N THR A 156 -37.50 27.75 45.69
CA THR A 156 -37.24 28.93 46.54
C THR A 156 -36.10 28.63 47.50
N VAL A 157 -35.08 29.48 47.50
CA VAL A 157 -33.95 29.41 48.45
C VAL A 157 -33.71 30.80 49.00
N GLY A 158 -33.78 30.97 50.33
CA GLY A 158 -33.60 32.26 50.98
C GLY A 158 -34.58 33.35 50.52
N GLY A 159 -35.82 32.97 50.18
CA GLY A 159 -36.85 33.90 49.69
C GLY A 159 -36.70 34.35 48.23
N ARG A 160 -35.69 33.83 47.49
CA ARG A 160 -35.50 34.11 46.06
C ARG A 160 -35.93 32.92 45.22
N THR A 161 -36.52 33.19 44.06
CA THR A 161 -36.80 32.17 43.05
C THR A 161 -35.47 31.66 42.48
N VAL A 162 -35.32 30.34 42.45
CA VAL A 162 -34.20 29.64 41.82
C VAL A 162 -34.74 28.55 40.90
N TYR A 163 -33.90 28.03 40.02
CA TYR A 163 -34.25 26.95 39.10
C TYR A 163 -33.41 25.71 39.40
N ILE A 164 -34.07 24.58 39.61
CA ILE A 164 -33.44 23.30 39.89
C ILE A 164 -33.58 22.37 38.69
N LEU A 165 -32.49 21.69 38.33
CA LEU A 165 -32.34 20.89 37.12
C LEU A 165 -32.77 19.44 37.34
N ASN A 166 -33.47 18.87 36.36
CA ASN A 166 -33.71 17.44 36.25
C ASN A 166 -32.42 16.73 35.77
N VAL A 167 -31.66 16.20 36.71
CA VAL A 167 -30.39 15.51 36.43
C VAL A 167 -30.58 14.11 35.84
N LYS A 168 -31.79 13.53 35.86
CA LYS A 168 -32.07 12.30 35.10
C LYS A 168 -32.17 12.57 33.61
N LYS A 169 -32.71 13.74 33.21
CA LYS A 169 -32.75 14.16 31.81
C LYS A 169 -31.45 14.84 31.35
N HIS A 170 -30.65 15.34 32.28
CA HIS A 170 -29.35 16.00 32.02
C HIS A 170 -28.21 15.34 32.84
N PRO A 171 -27.91 14.06 32.57
CA PRO A 171 -27.13 13.21 33.49
C PRO A 171 -25.64 13.53 33.52
N LEU A 172 -25.10 14.11 32.45
CA LEU A 172 -23.68 14.47 32.36
C LEU A 172 -23.27 15.54 33.36
N ILE A 173 -24.21 16.37 33.85
CA ILE A 173 -23.95 17.36 34.90
C ILE A 173 -23.48 16.68 36.20
N CYS A 174 -23.89 15.44 36.43
CA CYS A 174 -23.51 14.71 37.63
C CYS A 174 -22.16 14.00 37.53
N THR A 175 -21.56 13.86 36.34
CA THR A 175 -20.34 13.07 36.10
C THR A 175 -19.23 13.34 37.13
N ALA A 176 -18.99 14.63 37.40
CA ALA A 176 -17.95 15.13 38.30
C ALA A 176 -18.51 16.04 39.41
N CYS A 177 -19.78 15.86 39.80
CA CYS A 177 -20.39 16.70 40.84
C CYS A 177 -19.63 16.58 42.17
N PRO A 178 -19.03 17.68 42.69
CA PRO A 178 -18.19 17.64 43.90
C PRO A 178 -19.02 17.41 45.17
N SER A 179 -20.32 17.66 45.10
CA SER A 179 -21.25 17.48 46.22
C SER A 179 -21.98 16.13 46.20
N TYR A 180 -21.49 15.18 45.40
CA TYR A 180 -22.08 13.83 45.38
C TYR A 180 -21.96 13.17 46.75
N GLU A 181 -23.11 12.80 47.30
CA GLU A 181 -23.20 12.02 48.53
C GLU A 181 -24.24 10.91 48.34
N PRO A 182 -23.88 9.63 48.55
CA PRO A 182 -24.82 8.51 48.44
C PRO A 182 -25.88 8.56 49.55
N ARG A 183 -27.08 8.01 49.30
CA ARG A 183 -28.20 7.97 50.26
C ARG A 183 -27.98 7.07 51.49
N GLY A 184 -27.02 6.14 51.46
CA GLY A 184 -26.88 5.07 52.46
C GLY A 184 -25.52 5.01 53.18
N TYR A 185 -24.99 6.14 53.66
CA TYR A 185 -23.88 6.18 54.63
C TYR A 185 -24.38 6.65 56.00
#